data_AF-A0A1Z4R6H8-F1
#
_entry.id   AF-A0A1Z4R6H8-F1
#
_cell.length_a   1.000
_cell.length_b   1.000
_cell.length_c   1.000
_cell.angle_alpha   90.00
_cell.angle_beta   90.00
_cell.angle_gamma   90.00
#
_symmetry.space_group_name_H-M   'P 1'
#
loop_
_entity.id
_entity.type
_entity.pdbx_description
1 polymer ?
#
loop_
_entity_poly.entity_id
_entity_poly.type
_entity_poly.pdbx_seq_one_letter_code
_entity_poly.pdbx_strand_id
1 'polypeptide(L)'
;MAKITDFIEEAGAPGIIAGIGAVLLAPVIIPVVAGVGKPVAKTLIKGGITLYEKSKGAIAEFGESWEDIVAEARAEIAEAKQLPAFEATSHSENTIDNGQG
;
A
#
# COMPACT_ATOMS: atom_id res chain seq x y z
N MET A 1 -21.06 3.54 8.26
CA MET A 1 -19.71 2.96 8.17
C MET A 1 -18.80 3.94 7.44
N ALA A 2 -18.26 4.95 8.14
CA ALA A 2 -17.49 6.03 7.48
C ALA A 2 -16.05 6.18 8.01
N LYS A 3 -15.79 5.85 9.29
CA LYS A 3 -14.52 6.18 9.95
C LYS A 3 -13.27 5.50 9.36
N ILE A 4 -13.40 4.33 8.75
CA ILE A 4 -12.25 3.60 8.19
C ILE A 4 -11.86 4.16 6.83
N THR A 5 -12.84 4.50 6.01
CA THR A 5 -12.61 5.12 4.69
C THR A 5 -11.99 6.50 4.85
N ASP A 6 -12.48 7.30 5.80
CA ASP A 6 -11.92 8.62 6.12
C ASP A 6 -10.43 8.50 6.53
N PHE A 7 -10.08 7.48 7.33
CA PHE A 7 -8.69 7.24 7.76
C PHE A 7 -7.77 6.78 6.62
N ILE A 8 -8.30 6.05 5.63
CA ILE A 8 -7.56 5.60 4.45
C ILE A 8 -7.31 6.76 3.48
N GLU A 9 -8.33 7.60 3.28
CA GLU A 9 -8.26 8.77 2.40
C GLU A 9 -7.33 9.85 2.97
N GLU A 10 -7.32 10.03 4.30
CA GLU A 10 -6.42 10.96 4.99
C GLU A 10 -4.98 10.42 5.12
N ALA A 11 -4.79 9.11 5.25
CA ALA A 11 -3.46 8.50 5.36
C ALA A 11 -2.81 8.16 4.00
N GLY A 12 -3.55 8.22 2.89
CA GLY A 12 -3.06 7.90 1.55
C GLY A 12 -2.63 6.44 1.37
N ALA A 13 -1.66 6.17 0.48
CA ALA A 13 -1.17 4.80 0.20
C ALA A 13 -0.75 4.00 1.46
N PRO A 14 -0.10 4.59 2.49
CA PRO A 14 0.13 3.93 3.78
C PRO A 14 -1.16 3.47 4.48
N GLY A 15 -2.25 4.25 4.37
CA GLY A 15 -3.56 3.92 4.92
C GLY A 15 -4.19 2.68 4.29
N ILE A 16 -4.02 2.52 2.97
CA ILE A 16 -4.53 1.33 2.24
C ILE A 16 -3.80 0.06 2.70
N ILE A 17 -2.47 0.10 2.79
CA ILE A 17 -1.67 -1.06 3.22
C ILE A 17 -2.03 -1.46 4.66
N ALA A 18 -2.11 -0.48 5.57
CA ALA A 18 -2.52 -0.73 6.94
C ALA A 18 -3.96 -1.26 7.03
N GLY A 19 -4.87 -0.74 6.20
CA GLY A 19 -6.27 -1.17 6.13
C GLY A 19 -6.41 -2.63 5.70
N ILE A 20 -5.69 -3.06 4.66
CA ILE A 20 -5.68 -4.46 4.20
C ILE A 20 -5.17 -5.38 5.31
N GLY A 21 -4.05 -5.03 5.94
CA GLY A 21 -3.49 -5.80 7.05
C GLY A 21 -4.46 -5.92 8.23
N ALA A 22 -5.15 -4.84 8.58
CA ALA A 22 -6.14 -4.82 9.66
C ALA A 22 -7.35 -5.71 9.37
N VAL A 23 -7.88 -5.68 8.15
CA VAL A 23 -9.03 -6.52 7.75
C VAL A 23 -8.69 -8.00 7.80
N LEU A 24 -7.49 -8.38 7.32
CA LEU A 24 -7.03 -9.77 7.36
C LEU A 24 -6.81 -10.28 8.80
N LEU A 25 -6.35 -9.40 9.70
CA LEU A 25 -6.07 -9.77 11.09
C LEU A 25 -7.29 -9.63 12.02
N ALA A 26 -8.34 -8.91 11.62
CA ALA A 26 -9.56 -8.72 12.39
C ALA A 26 -10.15 -10.01 13.03
N PRO A 27 -10.32 -11.14 12.32
CA PRO A 27 -10.88 -12.37 12.90
C PRO A 27 -9.98 -13.01 13.97
N VAL A 28 -8.70 -12.65 14.03
CA VAL A 28 -7.74 -13.10 15.05
C VAL A 28 -7.68 -12.13 16.22
N ILE A 29 -7.66 -10.82 15.95
CA ILE A 29 -7.52 -9.79 16.98
C ILE A 29 -8.74 -9.76 17.89
N ILE A 30 -9.96 -9.83 17.33
CA ILE A 30 -11.22 -9.79 18.08
C ILE A 30 -11.29 -10.88 19.18
N PRO A 31 -11.09 -12.19 18.88
CA PRO A 31 -11.15 -13.23 19.92
C PRO A 31 -9.99 -13.16 20.91
N VAL A 32 -8.81 -12.66 20.52
CA VAL A 32 -7.67 -12.50 21.44
C VAL A 32 -7.97 -11.43 22.49
N VAL A 33 -8.50 -10.27 22.09
CA VAL A 33 -8.92 -9.20 23.01
C VAL A 33 -10.09 -9.63 23.89
N ALA A 34 -11.00 -10.47 23.38
CA ALA A 34 -12.09 -11.05 24.15
C ALA A 34 -11.67 -12.17 25.14
N GLY A 35 -10.37 -12.49 25.25
CA GLY A 35 -9.83 -13.46 26.21
C GLY A 35 -10.01 -14.94 25.84
N VAL A 36 -10.72 -15.24 24.76
CA VAL A 36 -10.95 -16.62 24.26
C VAL A 36 -9.91 -17.06 23.21
N GLY A 37 -9.11 -16.13 22.70
CA GLY A 37 -8.14 -16.36 21.62
C GLY A 37 -6.76 -16.85 22.07
N LYS A 38 -6.51 -17.08 23.37
CA LYS A 38 -5.21 -17.51 23.89
C LYS A 38 -4.59 -18.73 23.15
N PRO A 39 -5.31 -19.84 22.85
CA PRO A 39 -4.74 -20.94 22.08
C PRO A 39 -4.37 -20.56 20.64
N VAL A 40 -5.19 -19.72 19.99
CA VAL A 40 -4.92 -19.21 18.64
C VAL A 40 -3.68 -18.32 18.63
N ALA A 41 -3.59 -17.36 19.57
CA ALA A 41 -2.41 -16.51 19.72
C ALA A 41 -1.14 -17.33 19.97
N LYS A 42 -1.20 -18.35 20.82
CA LYS A 42 -0.05 -19.23 21.10
C LYS A 42 0.41 -19.98 19.85
N THR A 43 -0.51 -20.46 19.02
CA THR A 43 -0.18 -21.13 17.75
C THR A 43 0.39 -20.15 16.74
N LEU A 44 -0.17 -18.94 16.62
CA LEU A 44 0.33 -17.89 15.74
C LEU A 44 1.73 -17.42 16.13
N ILE A 45 1.99 -17.22 17.42
CA ILE A 45 3.32 -16.84 17.92
C ILE A 45 4.33 -17.93 17.56
N LYS A 46 4.01 -19.21 17.82
CA LYS A 46 4.90 -20.33 17.46
C LYS A 46 5.12 -20.43 15.95
N GLY A 47 4.04 -20.36 15.18
CA GLY A 47 4.11 -20.38 13.71
C GLY A 47 4.92 -19.22 13.16
N GLY A 48 4.74 -18.02 13.72
CA GLY A 48 5.48 -16.81 13.36
C GLY A 48 6.97 -16.93 13.67
N ILE A 49 7.34 -17.47 14.83
CA ILE A 49 8.75 -17.74 15.17
C ILE A 49 9.35 -18.72 14.16
N THR A 50 8.69 -19.86 13.89
CA THR A 50 9.19 -20.86 12.94
C THR A 50 9.29 -20.31 11.52
N LEU A 51 8.32 -19.51 11.07
CA LEU A 51 8.34 -18.88 9.76
C LEU A 51 9.49 -17.86 9.65
N TYR A 52 9.71 -17.05 10.70
CA TYR A 52 10.80 -16.07 10.75
C TYR A 52 12.18 -16.73 10.74
N GLU A 53 12.36 -17.82 11.50
CA GLU A 53 13.61 -18.59 11.49
C GLU A 53 13.90 -19.19 10.11
N LYS A 54 12.88 -19.72 9.45
CA LYS A 54 13.00 -20.27 8.08
C LYS A 54 13.24 -19.17 7.04
N SER A 55 12.59 -18.01 7.18
CA SER A 55 12.74 -16.91 6.23
C SER A 55 14.13 -16.31 6.28
N LYS A 56 14.80 -16.28 7.44
CA LYS A 56 16.19 -15.78 7.54
C LYS A 56 17.16 -16.52 6.61
N GLY A 57 16.98 -17.84 6.42
CA GLY A 57 17.78 -18.61 5.47
C GLY A 57 17.40 -18.31 4.02
N ALA A 58 16.10 -18.29 3.72
CA ALA A 58 15.59 -18.04 2.38
C ALA A 58 15.93 -16.62 1.85
N ILE A 59 15.89 -15.60 2.71
CA ILE A 59 16.21 -14.21 2.34
C ILE A 59 17.70 -14.06 1.99
N ALA A 60 18.59 -14.84 2.60
CA ALA A 60 20.02 -14.78 2.30
C ALA A 60 20.35 -15.28 0.88
N GLU A 61 19.52 -16.19 0.34
CA GLU A 61 19.69 -16.75 -1.01
C GLU A 61 18.95 -15.93 -2.08
N PHE A 62 17.87 -15.24 -1.70
CA PHE A 62 17.04 -14.45 -2.63
C PHE A 62 17.39 -12.95 -2.67
N GLY A 63 18.37 -12.49 -1.90
CA GLY A 63 18.70 -11.06 -1.75
C GLY A 63 18.95 -10.34 -3.06
N GLU A 64 19.77 -10.89 -3.96
CA GLU A 64 20.15 -10.20 -5.20
C GLU A 64 18.96 -10.00 -6.16
N SER A 65 18.19 -11.05 -6.42
CA SER A 65 17.00 -10.93 -7.29
C SER A 65 15.87 -10.12 -6.65
N TRP A 66 15.77 -10.13 -5.32
CA TRP A 66 14.81 -9.32 -4.59
C TRP A 66 15.15 -7.83 -4.66
N GLU A 67 16.43 -7.48 -4.47
CA GLU A 67 16.90 -6.10 -4.59
C GLU A 67 16.67 -5.53 -5.99
N ASP A 68 16.85 -6.34 -7.03
CA ASP A 68 16.60 -5.96 -8.43
C ASP A 68 15.12 -5.62 -8.67
N ILE A 69 14.20 -6.54 -8.32
CA ILE A 69 12.75 -6.33 -8.45
C ILE A 69 12.29 -5.12 -7.62
N VAL A 70 12.86 -4.92 -6.42
CA VAL A 70 12.55 -3.76 -5.58
C VAL A 70 13.09 -2.47 -6.18
N ALA A 71 14.27 -2.48 -6.80
CA ALA A 71 14.84 -1.34 -7.49
C ALA A 71 13.99 -0.96 -8.72
N GLU A 72 13.59 -1.96 -9.53
CA GLU A 72 12.67 -1.79 -10.66
C GLU A 72 11.35 -1.18 -10.21
N ALA A 73 10.68 -1.77 -9.22
CA ALA A 73 9.41 -1.27 -8.71
C ALA A 73 9.52 0.15 -8.11
N ARG A 74 10.65 0.49 -7.46
CA ARG A 74 10.90 1.85 -6.95
C ARG A 74 11.10 2.86 -8.08
N ALA A 75 11.81 2.46 -9.13
CA ALA A 75 11.99 3.28 -10.31
C ALA A 75 10.64 3.55 -10.99
N GLU A 76 9.79 2.52 -11.14
CA GLU A 76 8.43 2.67 -11.69
C GLU A 76 7.55 3.60 -10.86
N ILE A 77 7.59 3.50 -9.53
CA ILE A 77 6.83 4.40 -8.64
C ILE A 77 7.36 5.83 -8.73
N ALA A 78 8.68 6.01 -8.83
CA ALA A 78 9.30 7.33 -8.97
C ALA A 78 8.96 7.97 -10.33
N GLU A 79 8.97 7.18 -11.41
CA GLU A 79 8.59 7.60 -12.76
C GLU A 79 7.09 7.93 -12.84
N ALA A 80 6.23 7.11 -12.23
CA ALA A 80 4.80 7.39 -12.10
C ALA A 80 4.51 8.68 -11.32
N LYS A 81 5.43 9.09 -10.42
CA LYS A 81 5.36 10.36 -9.68
C LYS A 81 5.99 11.53 -10.44
N GLN A 82 6.85 11.26 -11.42
CA GLN A 82 7.61 12.25 -12.18
C GLN A 82 7.01 12.54 -13.56
N LEU A 83 6.03 11.77 -14.03
CA LEU A 83 5.10 12.21 -15.07
C LEU A 83 4.35 13.44 -14.52
N PRO A 84 4.67 14.66 -15.00
CA PRO A 84 3.83 15.79 -14.69
C PRO A 84 2.46 15.49 -15.27
N ALA A 85 1.42 16.00 -14.61
CA ALA A 85 0.13 16.23 -15.23
C ALA A 85 0.36 16.87 -16.62
N PHE A 86 0.35 16.03 -17.65
CA PHE A 86 0.45 16.46 -19.03
C PHE A 86 -0.87 17.16 -19.36
N GLU A 87 -0.78 18.49 -19.41
CA GLU A 87 -1.59 19.38 -20.24
C GLU A 87 -3.12 19.18 -20.22
N ALA A 88 -3.77 19.89 -19.31
CA ALA A 88 -5.10 20.47 -19.58
C ALA A 88 -5.18 21.95 -19.17
N THR A 89 -4.05 22.66 -19.26
CA THR A 89 -4.03 24.13 -19.31
C THR A 89 -3.07 24.56 -20.42
N SER A 90 -3.50 24.43 -21.68
CA SER A 90 -2.97 25.26 -22.76
C SER A 90 -4.15 25.96 -23.44
N HIS A 91 -4.31 27.20 -22.99
CA HIS A 91 -5.19 28.21 -23.51
C HIS A 91 -4.59 28.75 -24.82
N SER A 92 -5.22 28.50 -25.97
CA SER A 92 -5.20 29.40 -27.13
C SER A 92 -6.10 28.89 -28.25
N GLU A 93 -7.34 29.38 -28.31
CA GLU A 93 -7.95 29.72 -29.59
C GLU A 93 -8.31 31.20 -29.53
N ASN A 94 -7.42 32.00 -30.10
CA ASN A 94 -7.59 33.42 -30.33
C ASN A 94 -8.30 33.54 -31.69
N THR A 95 -9.64 33.62 -31.69
CA THR A 95 -10.38 34.10 -32.86
C THR A 95 -10.72 35.56 -32.64
N ILE A 96 -9.85 36.42 -33.15
CA ILE A 96 -10.24 37.73 -33.63
C ILE A 96 -11.04 37.47 -34.91
N ASP A 97 -12.34 37.74 -34.89
CA ASP A 97 -12.97 38.34 -36.07
C ASP A 97 -13.99 39.40 -35.64
N ASN A 98 -13.99 40.44 -36.43
CA ASN A 98 -14.30 41.81 -36.14
C ASN A 98 -15.60 42.18 -36.83
N GLY A 99 -16.59 42.61 -36.06
CA GLY A 99 -17.75 43.45 -36.41
C GLY A 99 -18.54 43.15 -37.69
N GLN A 100 -19.87 43.18 -37.60
CA GLN A 100 -20.80 43.94 -38.47
C GLN A 100 -22.25 43.56 -38.10
N GLY A 101 -23.10 44.57 -37.91
CA GLY A 101 -24.56 44.42 -37.78
C GLY A 101 -25.17 45.28 -36.70
#